data_AF-A0A1I8GZ52-F1
#
_entry.id   AF-A0A1I8GZ52-F1
#
_cell.length_a   1.000
_cell.length_b   1.000
_cell.length_c   1.000
_cell.angle_alpha   90.00
_cell.angle_beta   90.00
_cell.angle_gamma   90.00
#
_symmetry.space_group_name_H-M   'P 1'
#
loop_
_entity.id
_entity.type
_entity.pdbx_description
1 polymer ?
#
loop_
_entity_poly.entity_id
_entity_poly.type
_entity_poly.pdbx_seq_one_letter_code
_entity_poly.pdbx_strand_id
1 'polypeptide(L)'
;MPRDYELNRHIRYEVIGTKEDPSAKAQKARLAADEAVEKHQATLNEEWKVNMKSDWEARCQARHRVNAAKAVQKQLDGELKCTKAVLIEVRKEALRQLLERERSAYAKELEAEGKTFYTQRA
;
A
#
# COMPACT_ATOMS: atom_id res chain seq x y z
N MET A 1 1.74 -56.16 28.11
CA MET A 1 1.39 -55.53 26.83
C MET A 1 0.24 -56.32 26.18
N PRO A 2 -1.03 -56.08 26.57
CA PRO A 2 -2.19 -56.65 25.87
C PRO A 2 -2.59 -55.73 24.69
N ARG A 3 -3.09 -56.34 23.62
CA ARG A 3 -3.44 -55.69 22.35
C ARG A 3 -4.90 -55.21 22.38
N ASP A 4 -5.15 -53.93 22.13
CA ASP A 4 -6.46 -53.26 22.18
C ASP A 4 -7.42 -53.56 21.00
N TYR A 5 -7.33 -54.72 20.35
CA TYR A 5 -8.09 -55.00 19.11
C TYR A 5 -9.28 -55.95 19.25
N GLU A 6 -9.73 -56.26 20.47
CA GLU A 6 -10.84 -57.21 20.67
C GLU A 6 -12.21 -56.58 20.93
N LEU A 7 -12.31 -55.25 21.16
CA LEU A 7 -13.57 -54.64 21.57
C LEU A 7 -14.60 -54.40 20.44
N ASN A 8 -14.25 -54.64 19.17
CA ASN A 8 -15.04 -54.17 18.02
C ASN A 8 -15.77 -55.26 17.20
N ARG A 9 -16.01 -56.45 17.78
CA ARG A 9 -16.71 -57.54 17.08
C ARG A 9 -18.12 -57.84 17.59
N HIS A 10 -18.60 -57.20 18.66
CA HIS A 10 -19.89 -57.55 19.29
C HIS A 10 -21.07 -56.59 18.97
N ILE A 11 -20.85 -55.49 18.25
CA ILE A 11 -21.94 -54.51 17.96
C ILE A 11 -22.54 -54.69 16.55
N ARG A 12 -22.36 -55.86 15.91
CA ARG A 12 -22.84 -56.10 14.53
C ARG A 12 -24.06 -57.00 14.39
N TYR A 13 -24.54 -57.61 15.46
CA TYR A 13 -25.69 -58.50 15.41
C TYR A 13 -26.61 -58.21 16.58
N GLU A 14 -27.55 -57.27 16.42
CA GLU A 14 -28.83 -57.22 17.15
C GLU A 14 -29.57 -55.91 16.82
N VAL A 15 -30.04 -55.74 15.58
CA VAL A 15 -31.20 -54.84 15.34
C VAL A 15 -32.03 -55.39 14.18
N ILE A 16 -32.74 -56.49 14.44
CA ILE A 16 -33.99 -56.79 13.73
C ILE A 16 -35.05 -56.90 14.82
N GLY A 17 -35.71 -55.78 15.15
CA GLY A 17 -37.02 -55.80 15.81
C GLY A 17 -37.15 -55.40 17.29
N THR A 18 -36.15 -54.84 17.98
CA THR A 18 -36.28 -54.39 19.38
C THR A 18 -35.88 -52.93 19.59
N LYS A 19 -36.49 -52.28 20.59
CA LYS A 19 -36.30 -50.85 20.92
C LYS A 19 -34.81 -50.55 21.12
N GLU A 20 -34.31 -49.49 20.47
CA GLU A 20 -32.92 -49.04 20.58
C GLU A 20 -32.46 -48.91 22.04
N ASP A 21 -31.33 -49.54 22.37
CA ASP A 21 -30.66 -49.45 23.66
C ASP A 21 -30.36 -47.97 24.00
N PRO A 22 -30.74 -47.48 25.20
CA PRO A 22 -30.39 -46.14 25.68
C PRO A 22 -28.90 -45.80 25.55
N SER A 23 -28.01 -46.79 25.69
CA SER A 23 -26.56 -46.63 25.51
C SER A 23 -26.20 -46.27 24.06
N ALA A 24 -26.80 -46.94 23.09
CA ALA A 24 -26.59 -46.66 21.67
C ALA A 24 -27.15 -45.28 21.27
N LYS A 25 -28.28 -44.86 21.86
CA LYS A 25 -28.82 -43.50 21.66
C LYS A 25 -27.89 -42.42 22.23
N ALA A 26 -27.36 -42.62 23.43
CA ALA A 26 -26.42 -41.69 24.04
C ALA A 26 -25.13 -41.56 23.22
N GLN A 27 -24.61 -42.66 22.68
CA GLN A 27 -23.44 -42.64 21.80
C GLN A 27 -23.70 -41.91 20.48
N LYS A 28 -24.84 -42.15 19.82
CA LYS A 28 -25.24 -41.42 18.61
C LYS A 28 -25.36 -39.91 18.87
N ALA A 29 -25.94 -39.52 20.01
CA ALA A 29 -26.07 -38.12 20.38
C ALA A 29 -24.71 -37.46 20.64
N ARG A 30 -23.78 -38.15 21.30
CA ARG A 30 -22.41 -37.66 21.50
C ARG A 30 -21.67 -37.49 20.18
N LEU A 31 -21.70 -38.50 19.30
CA LEU A 31 -21.06 -38.42 17.98
C LEU A 31 -21.62 -37.25 17.15
N ALA A 32 -22.94 -37.05 17.16
CA ALA A 32 -23.55 -35.91 16.48
C ALA A 32 -23.11 -34.55 17.05
N ALA A 33 -22.91 -34.46 18.38
CA ALA A 33 -22.38 -33.26 19.02
C ALA A 33 -20.90 -33.02 18.66
N ASP A 34 -20.08 -34.08 18.67
CA ASP A 34 -18.67 -34.01 18.30
C ASP A 34 -18.52 -33.56 16.83
N GLU A 35 -19.30 -34.13 15.91
CA GLU A 35 -19.33 -33.72 14.49
C GLU A 35 -19.77 -32.25 14.31
N ALA A 36 -20.71 -31.77 15.12
CA ALA A 36 -21.16 -30.37 15.07
C ALA A 36 -20.05 -29.41 15.55
N VAL A 37 -19.32 -29.79 16.60
CA VAL A 37 -18.17 -29.02 17.10
C VAL A 37 -17.04 -29.01 16.07
N GLU A 38 -16.72 -30.15 15.45
CA GLU A 38 -15.70 -30.22 14.40
C GLU A 38 -16.04 -29.34 13.20
N LYS A 39 -17.29 -29.37 12.74
CA LYS A 39 -17.78 -28.49 11.67
C LYS A 39 -17.65 -27.03 12.04
N HIS A 40 -18.06 -26.66 13.26
CA HIS A 40 -17.94 -25.28 13.73
C HIS A 40 -16.49 -24.82 13.81
N GLN A 41 -15.59 -25.66 14.32
CA GLN A 41 -14.17 -25.37 14.39
C GLN A 41 -13.55 -25.21 13.00
N ALA A 42 -13.95 -26.02 12.03
CA ALA A 42 -13.51 -25.88 10.64
C ALA A 42 -13.92 -24.51 10.06
N THR A 43 -15.17 -24.09 10.28
CA THR A 43 -15.66 -22.77 9.85
C THR A 43 -14.87 -21.64 10.50
N LEU A 44 -14.65 -21.67 11.82
CA LEU A 44 -13.87 -20.65 12.52
C LEU A 44 -12.43 -20.56 11.99
N ASN A 45 -11.82 -21.70 11.68
CA ASN A 45 -10.47 -21.74 11.12
C ASN A 45 -10.42 -21.13 9.71
N GLU A 46 -11.45 -21.33 8.89
CA GLU A 46 -11.57 -20.71 7.57
C GLU A 46 -11.78 -19.19 7.68
N GLU A 47 -12.69 -18.74 8.54
CA GLU A 47 -12.93 -17.31 8.81
C GLU A 47 -11.66 -16.62 9.31
N TRP A 48 -10.93 -17.26 10.22
CA TRP A 48 -9.67 -16.72 10.72
C TRP A 48 -8.63 -16.54 9.62
N LYS A 49 -8.49 -17.53 8.71
CA LYS A 49 -7.57 -17.42 7.56
C LYS A 49 -7.97 -16.28 6.61
N VAL A 50 -9.26 -16.14 6.33
CA VAL A 50 -9.79 -15.07 5.47
C VAL A 50 -9.50 -13.70 6.11
N ASN A 51 -9.76 -13.55 7.41
CA ASN A 51 -9.50 -12.31 8.14
C ASN A 51 -8.01 -11.96 8.15
N MET A 52 -7.13 -12.92 8.43
CA MET A 52 -5.68 -12.69 8.38
C MET A 52 -5.21 -12.25 6.99
N LYS A 53 -5.73 -12.86 5.92
CA LYS A 53 -5.39 -12.48 4.55
C LYS A 53 -5.87 -11.06 4.24
N SER A 54 -7.11 -10.73 4.60
CA SER A 54 -7.68 -9.40 4.41
C SER A 54 -6.86 -8.32 5.15
N ASP A 55 -6.49 -8.58 6.40
CA ASP A 55 -5.66 -7.66 7.20
C ASP A 55 -4.29 -7.43 6.56
N TRP A 56 -3.67 -8.50 6.07
CA TRP A 56 -2.39 -8.40 5.38
C TRP A 56 -2.50 -7.58 4.09
N GLU A 57 -3.53 -7.83 3.28
CA GLU A 57 -3.79 -7.08 2.05
C GLU A 57 -4.04 -5.59 2.33
N ALA A 58 -4.85 -5.27 3.34
CA ALA A 58 -5.11 -3.89 3.76
C ALA A 58 -3.82 -3.16 4.16
N ARG A 59 -2.93 -3.82 4.93
CA ARG A 59 -1.63 -3.26 5.31
C ARG A 59 -0.71 -3.05 4.11
N CYS A 60 -0.67 -3.99 3.18
CA CYS A 60 0.09 -3.87 1.94
C CYS A 60 -0.41 -2.70 1.10
N GLN A 61 -1.72 -2.55 0.93
CA GLN A 61 -2.32 -1.44 0.19
C GLN A 61 -2.03 -0.09 0.85
N ALA A 62 -2.17 0.01 2.18
CA ALA A 62 -1.84 1.22 2.92
C ALA A 62 -0.37 1.63 2.70
N ARG A 63 0.55 0.67 2.81
CA ARG A 63 1.99 0.91 2.56
C ARG A 63 2.25 1.33 1.12
N HIS A 64 1.60 0.70 0.15
CA HIS A 64 1.73 1.05 -1.26
C HIS A 64 1.27 2.50 -1.52
N ARG A 65 0.10 2.90 -0.97
CA ARG A 65 -0.41 4.27 -1.08
C ARG A 65 0.55 5.30 -0.50
N VAL A 66 1.14 5.03 0.67
CA VAL A 66 2.15 5.92 1.27
C VAL A 66 3.39 6.04 0.40
N ASN A 67 3.88 4.93 -0.16
CA ASN A 67 5.05 4.95 -1.03
C ASN A 67 4.77 5.68 -2.35
N ALA A 68 3.58 5.49 -2.93
CA ALA A 68 3.14 6.22 -4.12
C ALA A 68 3.08 7.73 -3.86
N ALA A 69 2.49 8.15 -2.73
CA ALA A 69 2.44 9.56 -2.34
C ALA A 69 3.85 10.16 -2.17
N LYS A 70 4.78 9.45 -1.54
CA LYS A 70 6.18 9.88 -1.41
C LYS A 70 6.89 10.00 -2.76
N ALA A 71 6.63 9.08 -3.68
CA ALA A 71 7.21 9.12 -5.02
C ALA A 71 6.73 10.35 -5.80
N VAL A 72 5.43 10.64 -5.75
CA VAL A 72 4.83 11.84 -6.36
C VAL A 72 5.42 13.11 -5.74
N GLN A 73 5.51 13.18 -4.41
CA GLN A 73 6.09 14.34 -3.74
C GLN A 73 7.54 14.59 -4.19
N LYS A 74 8.36 13.53 -4.28
CA LYS A 74 9.74 13.64 -4.77
C LYS A 74 9.82 14.14 -6.22
N GLN A 75 8.90 13.70 -7.08
CA GLN A 75 8.81 14.18 -8.46
C GLN A 75 8.48 15.68 -8.50
N LEU A 76 7.45 16.10 -7.76
CA LEU A 76 7.05 17.51 -7.66
C LEU A 76 8.17 18.39 -7.11
N ASP A 77 8.90 17.93 -6.10
CA ASP A 77 10.06 18.65 -5.56
C ASP A 77 11.18 18.81 -6.60
N GLY A 78 11.37 17.81 -7.45
CA GLY A 78 12.30 17.86 -8.58
C GLY A 78 11.88 18.89 -9.62
N GLU A 79 10.63 18.82 -10.06
CA GLU A 79 10.04 19.77 -11.02
C GLU A 79 10.11 21.21 -10.50
N LEU A 80 9.81 21.42 -9.20
CA LEU A 80 9.86 22.73 -8.57
C LEU A 80 11.28 23.31 -8.52
N LYS A 81 12.31 22.46 -8.38
CA LYS A 81 13.71 22.92 -8.46
C LYS A 81 14.09 23.32 -9.88
N CYS A 82 13.72 22.53 -10.88
CA CYS A 82 13.99 22.83 -12.28
C CYS A 82 13.27 24.12 -12.72
N THR A 83 11.99 24.27 -12.38
CA THR A 83 11.22 25.49 -12.70
C THR A 83 11.80 26.73 -12.03
N LYS A 84 12.25 26.64 -10.77
CA LYS A 84 12.94 27.76 -10.10
C LYS A 84 14.24 28.15 -10.82
N ALA A 85 15.03 27.18 -11.26
CA ALA A 85 16.27 27.46 -12.00
C ALA A 85 15.96 28.18 -13.33
N VAL A 86 14.98 27.69 -14.09
CA VAL A 86 14.54 28.32 -15.34
C VAL A 86 14.03 29.74 -15.10
N LEU A 87 13.23 29.95 -14.05
CA LEU A 87 12.71 31.28 -13.71
C LEU A 87 13.81 32.29 -13.40
N ILE A 88 14.89 31.85 -12.73
CA ILE A 88 16.05 32.71 -12.46
C ILE A 88 16.73 33.12 -13.76
N GLU A 89 16.93 32.19 -14.70
CA GLU A 89 17.54 32.51 -16.00
C GLU A 89 16.68 33.44 -16.83
N VAL A 90 15.35 33.23 -16.85
CA VAL A 90 14.41 34.14 -17.51
C VAL A 90 14.50 35.55 -16.91
N ARG A 91 14.59 35.67 -15.58
CA ARG A 91 14.75 36.97 -14.91
C ARG A 91 16.09 37.64 -15.24
N LYS A 92 17.18 36.88 -15.27
CA LYS A 92 18.51 37.40 -15.64
C LYS A 92 18.50 37.93 -17.07
N GLU A 93 17.87 37.21 -17.99
CA GLU A 93 17.77 37.62 -19.39
C GLU A 93 16.90 38.88 -19.54
N ALA A 94 15.75 38.93 -18.86
CA ALA A 94 14.91 40.12 -18.83
C ALA A 94 15.66 41.35 -18.28
N LEU A 95 16.44 41.16 -17.20
CA LEU A 95 17.28 42.22 -16.64
C LEU A 95 18.37 42.68 -17.62
N ARG A 96 19.04 41.74 -18.30
CA ARG A 96 20.05 42.07 -19.32
C ARG A 96 19.45 42.94 -20.43
N GLN A 97 18.28 42.57 -20.95
CA GLN A 97 17.59 43.36 -21.98
C GLN A 97 17.20 44.76 -21.49
N LEU A 98 16.76 44.88 -20.23
CA LEU A 98 16.45 46.18 -19.64
C LEU A 98 17.70 47.06 -19.54
N LEU A 99 18.80 46.52 -19.01
CA LEU A 99 20.07 47.24 -18.89
C LEU A 99 20.64 47.64 -20.25
N GLU A 100 20.48 46.80 -21.27
CA GLU A 100 20.93 47.10 -22.63
C GLU A 100 20.13 48.25 -23.25
N ARG A 101 18.80 48.25 -23.06
CA ARG A 101 17.93 49.36 -23.47
C ARG A 101 18.31 50.66 -22.78
N GLU A 102 18.46 50.64 -21.46
CA GLU A 102 18.86 51.81 -20.67
C GLU A 102 20.23 52.32 -21.10
N ARG A 103 21.22 51.43 -21.22
CA ARG A 103 22.56 51.78 -21.70
C ARG A 103 22.51 52.42 -23.09
N SER A 104 21.68 51.91 -23.99
CA SER A 104 21.53 52.49 -25.33
C SER A 104 20.90 53.88 -25.31
N ALA A 105 19.96 54.14 -24.40
CA ALA A 105 19.35 55.45 -24.21
C ALA A 105 20.37 56.46 -23.67
N TYR A 106 21.04 56.10 -22.56
CA TYR A 106 22.07 56.95 -21.97
C TYR A 106 23.26 57.19 -22.89
N ALA A 107 23.62 56.24 -23.76
CA ALA A 107 24.71 56.43 -24.71
C ALA A 107 24.38 57.55 -25.71
N LYS A 108 23.13 57.61 -26.18
CA LYS A 108 22.67 58.68 -27.08
C LYS A 108 22.65 60.04 -26.37
N GLU A 109 22.22 60.07 -25.12
CA GLU A 109 22.22 61.29 -24.30
C GLU A 109 23.64 61.81 -24.07
N LEU A 110 24.58 60.93 -23.70
CA LEU A 110 26.00 61.28 -23.54
C LEU A 110 26.63 61.76 -24.85
N GLU A 111 26.34 61.11 -25.97
CA GLU A 111 26.83 61.51 -27.28
C GLU A 111 26.34 62.91 -27.65
N ALA A 112 25.08 63.26 -27.33
CA ALA A 112 24.55 64.61 -27.51
C ALA A 112 25.29 65.66 -26.65
N GLU A 113 25.84 65.26 -25.50
CA GLU A 113 26.72 66.10 -24.66
C GLU A 113 28.20 66.09 -25.09
N GLY A 114 28.55 65.35 -26.15
CA GLY A 114 29.94 65.16 -26.60
C GLY A 114 30.78 64.28 -25.67
N LYS A 115 30.15 63.46 -24.81
CA LYS A 115 30.79 62.52 -23.88
C LYS A 115 30.51 61.08 -24.31
N THR A 116 31.29 60.13 -23.80
CA THR A 116 31.09 58.69 -24.07
C THR A 116 31.29 57.85 -22.82
N PHE A 117 30.67 56.67 -22.78
CA PHE A 117 30.93 55.69 -21.72
C PHE A 117 32.39 55.24 -21.72
N TYR A 118 32.94 55.00 -20.53
CA TYR A 118 34.22 54.35 -20.38
C TYR A 118 34.11 52.88 -20.82
N THR A 119 34.85 52.50 -21.86
CA THR A 119 34.96 51.11 -22.32
C THR A 119 36.36 50.60 -22.02
N GLN A 120 36.48 49.63 -21.11
CA GLN A 120 37.72 48.89 -20.93
C GLN A 120 37.91 47.98 -22.14
N ARG A 121 39.02 48.12 -22.88
CA ARG A 121 39.37 47.18 -23.95
C ARG A 121 39.65 45.81 -23.32
N ALA A 122 39.05 44.77 -23.89
CA ALA A 122 39.35 43.38 -23.56
C ALA A 122 40.78 43.01 -24.01
#